data_AF-A0A1E2WGP2-F1
#
_entry.id   AF-A0A1E2WGP2-F1
#
_cell.length_a   1.000
_cell.length_b   1.000
_cell.length_c   1.000
_cell.angle_alpha   90.00
_cell.angle_beta   90.00
_cell.angle_gamma   90.00
#
_symmetry.space_group_name_H-M   'P 1'
#
loop_
_entity.id
_entity.type
_entity.pdbx_description
1 polymer ?
#
loop_
_entity_poly.entity_id
_entity_poly.type
_entity_poly.pdbx_seq_one_letter_code
_entity_poly.pdbx_strand_id
1 'polypeptide(L)'
;MQSDFDFFRQWYPLSPIEDINPKCPTTVVILGLRLVIWKPKSSKAYQVFLDQCPHRLAPLSEGRIDEKTGNLMCSYHGWQFDSQGVCTYIPQAEDPEIITRNQKNFCAVTFPVRQQNDLLWVWPDARSAEQAATTPLPLSPQVDASKGFVWDSFVRDLEYDWQTLVENVADPSHVPFAHHKVQGIREQGVPIPINIEKSTVNLIEAVIERSSGRTTIIFEPPCRLEYAISVGSGKQLGIVTYCIPVSPGRSRIVAQFPINFAKTIYSLLPRWLEHIIIRNPLLDGDMILLHQQERFFQQKKLVESWKTAYKLPTSADRLVIEFRNWFEKYCNGDLPWNEVGINFLQNSNINDSRTVLLDRYKQHTQHCSSCRGALRLIQRLQVVLLAYSAITISGVAILPDPLRVKLGLTLIITALLSLAAYTWLKFWLVPKFYFVDYVHAQK
;
A
#
# COMPACT_ATOMS: atom_id res chain seq x y z
N MET A 1 -4.61 31.14 -9.52
CA MET A 1 -3.73 30.72 -10.63
C MET A 1 -4.02 29.25 -10.89
N GLN A 2 -4.16 28.84 -12.15
CA GLN A 2 -4.34 27.43 -12.49
C GLN A 2 -3.00 26.70 -12.29
N SER A 3 -3.01 25.51 -11.68
CA SER A 3 -1.79 24.71 -11.48
C SER A 3 -1.27 24.20 -12.82
N ASP A 4 0.06 24.18 -12.98
CA ASP A 4 0.73 23.64 -14.17
C ASP A 4 0.78 22.09 -14.16
N PHE A 5 0.49 21.47 -13.02
CA PHE A 5 0.54 20.02 -12.82
C PHE A 5 -0.86 19.44 -12.51
N ASP A 6 -1.35 18.58 -13.38
CA ASP A 6 -2.63 17.90 -13.22
C ASP A 6 -2.42 16.54 -12.53
N PHE A 7 -2.92 16.38 -11.30
CA PHE A 7 -2.84 15.11 -10.55
C PHE A 7 -3.80 14.05 -11.09
N PHE A 8 -4.92 14.41 -11.73
CA PHE A 8 -5.88 13.44 -12.24
C PHE A 8 -5.44 12.82 -13.57
N ARG A 9 -4.60 13.54 -14.33
CA ARG A 9 -4.03 13.10 -15.60
C ARG A 9 -2.65 12.47 -15.44
N GLN A 10 -2.54 11.52 -14.52
CA GLN A 10 -1.32 10.77 -14.22
C GLN A 10 -1.63 9.29 -14.00
N TRP A 11 -0.64 8.43 -14.19
CA TRP A 11 -0.75 7.02 -13.85
C TRP A 11 -0.36 6.77 -12.40
N TYR A 12 -1.21 6.04 -11.67
CA TYR A 12 -0.93 5.61 -10.29
C TYR A 12 -1.08 4.10 -10.13
N PRO A 13 -0.19 3.43 -9.40
CA PRO A 13 -0.40 2.05 -9.02
C PRO A 13 -1.40 1.96 -7.86
N LEU A 14 -2.35 1.04 -7.97
CA LEU A 14 -3.37 0.78 -6.97
C LEU A 14 -2.97 -0.34 -6.02
N SER A 15 -2.56 -1.48 -6.57
CA SER A 15 -2.29 -2.70 -5.79
C SER A 15 -1.50 -3.72 -6.62
N PRO A 16 -0.69 -4.58 -5.98
CA PRO A 16 -0.13 -5.77 -6.62
C PRO A 16 -1.23 -6.68 -7.13
N ILE A 17 -1.06 -7.17 -8.36
CA ILE A 17 -2.04 -8.03 -9.03
C ILE A 17 -2.34 -9.30 -8.21
N GLU A 18 -1.32 -9.84 -7.54
CA GLU A 18 -1.41 -11.02 -6.66
C GLU A 18 -2.19 -10.78 -5.36
N ASP A 19 -2.41 -9.52 -4.97
CA ASP A 19 -3.14 -9.15 -3.75
C ASP A 19 -4.65 -8.98 -4.00
N ILE A 20 -5.02 -8.70 -5.25
CA ILE A 20 -6.40 -8.52 -5.68
C ILE A 20 -7.08 -9.88 -5.81
N ASN A 21 -8.20 -10.06 -5.10
CA ASN A 21 -9.01 -11.27 -5.24
C ASN A 21 -9.85 -11.19 -6.53
N PRO A 22 -9.61 -12.04 -7.54
CA PRO A 22 -10.35 -11.96 -8.80
C PRO A 22 -11.83 -12.33 -8.68
N LYS A 23 -12.27 -12.90 -7.55
CA LYS A 23 -13.66 -13.34 -7.32
C LYS A 23 -14.53 -12.28 -6.62
N CYS A 24 -13.92 -11.24 -6.08
CA CYS A 24 -14.62 -10.24 -5.28
C CYS A 24 -14.23 -8.84 -5.75
N PRO A 25 -15.19 -7.91 -5.89
CA PRO A 25 -14.85 -6.49 -6.04
C PRO A 25 -14.02 -6.02 -4.84
N THR A 26 -13.07 -5.12 -5.07
CA THR A 26 -12.16 -4.59 -4.05
C THR A 26 -12.18 -3.07 -4.09
N THR A 27 -12.50 -2.44 -2.96
CA THR A 27 -12.46 -0.98 -2.83
C THR A 27 -11.03 -0.47 -2.79
N VAL A 28 -10.78 0.66 -3.43
CA VAL A 28 -9.54 1.43 -3.30
C VAL A 28 -9.86 2.91 -3.33
N VAL A 29 -9.07 3.73 -2.64
CA VAL A 29 -9.22 5.19 -2.64
C VAL A 29 -7.92 5.81 -3.12
N ILE A 30 -8.04 6.82 -3.98
CA ILE A 30 -6.95 7.62 -4.54
C ILE A 30 -7.46 9.02 -4.86
N LEU A 31 -6.72 10.07 -4.52
CA LEU A 31 -7.11 11.47 -4.76
C LEU A 31 -8.54 11.79 -4.26
N GLY A 32 -8.98 11.15 -3.16
CA GLY A 32 -10.35 11.25 -2.63
C GLY A 32 -11.41 10.49 -3.45
N LEU A 33 -11.08 9.98 -4.62
CA LEU A 33 -11.95 9.13 -5.44
C LEU A 33 -12.01 7.73 -4.85
N ARG A 34 -13.22 7.28 -4.50
CA ARG A 34 -13.48 5.89 -4.12
C ARG A 34 -13.75 5.09 -5.39
N LEU A 35 -12.91 4.10 -5.65
CA LEU A 35 -12.93 3.25 -6.84
C LEU A 35 -13.17 1.79 -6.47
N VAL A 36 -13.69 1.02 -7.41
CA VAL A 36 -13.85 -0.43 -7.31
C VAL A 36 -13.02 -1.15 -8.36
N ILE A 37 -12.11 -2.00 -7.90
CA ILE A 37 -11.38 -2.95 -8.73
C ILE A 37 -12.20 -4.22 -8.84
N TRP A 38 -12.42 -4.74 -10.05
CA TRP A 38 -13.08 -6.02 -10.25
C TRP A 38 -12.56 -6.71 -11.51
N LYS A 39 -12.82 -8.02 -11.62
CA LYS A 39 -12.37 -8.81 -12.77
C LYS A 39 -13.56 -9.42 -13.51
N PRO A 40 -13.90 -8.94 -14.72
CA PRO A 40 -14.90 -9.59 -15.55
C PRO A 40 -14.52 -11.04 -15.82
N LYS A 41 -15.46 -11.98 -15.76
CA LYS A 41 -15.17 -13.39 -16.11
C LYS A 41 -14.76 -13.57 -17.57
N SER A 42 -15.23 -12.67 -18.44
CA SER A 42 -14.93 -12.64 -19.88
C SER A 42 -13.51 -12.14 -20.20
N SER A 43 -12.78 -11.58 -19.23
CA SER A 43 -11.50 -10.92 -19.48
C SER A 43 -10.40 -11.33 -18.50
N LYS A 44 -9.16 -11.36 -18.99
CA LYS A 44 -7.98 -11.48 -18.12
C LYS A 44 -7.63 -10.16 -17.44
N ALA A 45 -8.12 -9.02 -17.94
CA ALA A 45 -7.83 -7.70 -17.42
C ALA A 45 -8.82 -7.29 -16.32
N TYR A 46 -8.29 -6.68 -15.25
CA TYR A 46 -9.13 -5.99 -14.27
C TYR A 46 -9.74 -4.73 -14.87
N GLN A 47 -10.88 -4.33 -14.32
CA GLN A 47 -11.57 -3.08 -14.58
C GLN A 47 -11.61 -2.25 -13.30
N VAL A 48 -11.59 -0.93 -13.45
CA VAL A 48 -11.67 0.00 -12.33
C VAL A 48 -12.78 1.00 -12.62
N PHE A 49 -13.83 0.97 -11.80
CA PHE A 49 -14.95 1.90 -11.90
C PHE A 49 -14.96 2.87 -10.71
N LEU A 50 -15.69 3.96 -10.86
CA LEU A 50 -16.12 4.74 -9.71
C LEU A 50 -16.96 3.84 -8.81
N ASP A 51 -16.71 3.85 -7.50
CA ASP A 51 -17.38 2.97 -6.55
C ASP A 51 -18.79 3.48 -6.18
N GLN A 52 -19.59 3.78 -7.19
CA GLN A 52 -20.92 4.35 -7.04
C GLN A 52 -21.83 3.80 -8.13
N CYS A 53 -22.89 3.13 -7.72
CA CYS A 53 -23.93 2.68 -8.64
C CYS A 53 -24.72 3.90 -9.17
N PRO A 54 -24.87 4.09 -10.49
CA PRO A 54 -25.58 5.26 -11.05
C PRO A 54 -27.07 5.30 -10.64
N HIS A 55 -27.64 4.21 -10.14
CA HIS A 55 -29.02 4.18 -9.67
C HIS A 55 -29.24 5.04 -8.41
N ARG A 56 -28.49 4.77 -7.32
CA ARG A 56 -28.66 5.45 -6.01
C ARG A 56 -27.35 5.57 -5.22
N LEU A 57 -26.21 5.60 -5.91
CA LEU A 57 -24.86 5.80 -5.37
C LEU A 57 -24.38 4.74 -4.36
N ALA A 58 -25.05 3.59 -4.30
CA ALA A 58 -24.58 2.48 -3.47
C ALA A 58 -23.19 1.99 -3.93
N PRO A 59 -22.27 1.64 -3.01
CA PRO A 59 -20.94 1.18 -3.35
C PRO A 59 -21.03 -0.12 -4.17
N LEU A 60 -20.39 -0.12 -5.34
CA LEU A 60 -20.31 -1.29 -6.21
C LEU A 60 -19.31 -2.32 -5.67
N SER A 61 -18.35 -1.89 -4.85
CA SER A 61 -17.36 -2.70 -4.15
C SER A 61 -17.96 -3.66 -3.13
N GLU A 62 -19.10 -3.30 -2.52
CA GLU A 62 -19.89 -4.20 -1.67
C GLU A 62 -20.72 -5.20 -2.49
N GLY A 63 -20.65 -5.10 -3.83
CA GLY A 63 -21.31 -5.95 -4.80
C GLY A 63 -20.69 -7.33 -4.95
N ARG A 64 -20.89 -7.93 -6.12
CA ARG A 64 -20.39 -9.25 -6.47
C ARG A 64 -20.20 -9.37 -7.97
N ILE A 65 -19.36 -10.32 -8.41
CA ILE A 65 -19.28 -10.71 -9.80
C ILE A 65 -20.36 -11.75 -10.03
N ASP A 66 -21.35 -11.46 -10.88
CA ASP A 66 -22.44 -12.37 -11.15
C ASP A 66 -21.91 -13.70 -11.72
N GLU A 67 -22.44 -14.82 -11.24
CA GLU A 67 -21.90 -16.11 -11.64
C GLU A 67 -22.26 -16.49 -13.08
N LYS A 68 -23.43 -16.05 -13.57
CA LYS A 68 -23.98 -16.42 -14.87
C LYS A 68 -23.45 -15.50 -15.97
N THR A 69 -23.46 -14.19 -15.75
CA THR A 69 -23.05 -13.19 -16.74
C THR A 69 -21.58 -12.83 -16.64
N GLY A 70 -20.99 -12.93 -15.44
CA GLY A 70 -19.63 -12.44 -15.17
C GLY A 70 -19.52 -10.92 -15.03
N ASN A 71 -20.65 -10.21 -14.96
CA ASN A 71 -20.72 -8.76 -14.82
C ASN A 71 -20.63 -8.32 -13.36
N LEU A 72 -20.29 -7.05 -13.14
CA LEU A 72 -20.32 -6.45 -11.80
C LEU A 72 -21.76 -6.17 -11.40
N MET A 73 -22.25 -6.82 -10.35
CA MET A 73 -23.60 -6.67 -9.82
C MET A 73 -23.59 -5.80 -8.55
N CYS A 74 -24.37 -4.72 -8.57
CA CYS A 74 -24.60 -3.88 -7.41
C CYS A 74 -25.34 -4.65 -6.30
N SER A 75 -24.85 -4.54 -5.06
CA SER A 75 -25.45 -5.26 -3.94
C SER A 75 -26.84 -4.79 -3.53
N TYR A 76 -27.23 -3.57 -3.91
CA TYR A 76 -28.49 -2.99 -3.45
C TYR A 76 -29.69 -3.49 -4.26
N HIS A 77 -29.68 -3.31 -5.58
CA HIS A 77 -30.83 -3.62 -6.44
C HIS A 77 -30.53 -4.61 -7.57
N GLY A 78 -29.32 -5.17 -7.61
CA GLY A 78 -28.95 -6.20 -8.58
C GLY A 78 -28.70 -5.70 -10.00
N TRP A 79 -28.57 -4.39 -10.20
CA TRP A 79 -28.14 -3.82 -11.49
C TRP A 79 -26.76 -4.37 -11.86
N GLN A 80 -26.61 -4.84 -13.08
CA GLN A 80 -25.36 -5.41 -13.58
C GLN A 80 -24.71 -4.51 -14.62
N PHE A 81 -23.38 -4.39 -14.54
CA PHE A 81 -22.56 -3.58 -15.43
C PHE A 81 -21.48 -4.44 -16.08
N ASP A 82 -21.33 -4.33 -17.41
CA ASP A 82 -20.27 -5.01 -18.14
C ASP A 82 -18.91 -4.32 -17.94
N SER A 83 -17.86 -4.78 -18.65
CA SER A 83 -16.51 -4.23 -18.54
C SER A 83 -16.37 -2.78 -19.03
N GLN A 84 -17.30 -2.30 -19.85
CA GLN A 84 -17.35 -0.91 -20.32
C GLN A 84 -18.21 -0.03 -19.41
N GLY A 85 -18.71 -0.59 -18.30
CA GLY A 85 -19.58 0.10 -17.36
C GLY A 85 -21.02 0.20 -17.84
N VAL A 86 -21.38 -0.37 -18.99
CA VAL A 86 -22.74 -0.33 -19.52
C VAL A 86 -23.65 -1.20 -18.66
N CYS A 87 -24.79 -0.66 -18.21
CA CYS A 87 -25.79 -1.49 -17.56
C CYS A 87 -26.35 -2.50 -18.56
N THR A 88 -26.29 -3.77 -18.20
CA THR A 88 -26.72 -4.90 -19.04
C THR A 88 -27.97 -5.59 -18.51
N TYR A 89 -28.29 -5.39 -17.23
CA TYR A 89 -29.42 -6.04 -16.59
C TYR A 89 -29.96 -5.23 -15.41
N ILE A 90 -31.27 -5.01 -15.41
CA ILE A 90 -32.04 -4.39 -14.33
C ILE A 90 -33.15 -5.36 -13.96
N PRO A 91 -33.09 -6.05 -12.80
CA PRO A 91 -34.07 -7.08 -12.47
C PRO A 91 -35.51 -6.54 -12.33
N GLN A 92 -35.66 -5.25 -12.04
CA GLN A 92 -36.96 -4.59 -11.83
C GLN A 92 -37.51 -3.88 -13.07
N ALA A 93 -36.86 -4.01 -14.23
CA ALA A 93 -37.35 -3.38 -15.46
C ALA A 93 -38.57 -4.14 -15.99
N GLU A 94 -39.73 -3.46 -16.08
CA GLU A 94 -40.94 -4.02 -16.71
C GLU A 94 -40.74 -4.23 -18.23
N ASP A 95 -40.00 -3.33 -18.85
CA ASP A 95 -39.56 -3.41 -20.24
C ASP A 95 -38.03 -3.49 -20.30
N PRO A 96 -37.45 -4.65 -20.67
CA PRO A 96 -36.01 -4.80 -20.83
C PRO A 96 -35.37 -3.83 -21.83
N GLU A 97 -36.12 -3.34 -22.84
CA GLU A 97 -35.59 -2.41 -23.84
C GLU A 97 -35.26 -1.03 -23.26
N ILE A 98 -35.73 -0.71 -22.04
CA ILE A 98 -35.36 0.54 -21.36
C ILE A 98 -33.85 0.68 -21.21
N ILE A 99 -33.14 -0.44 -21.04
CA ILE A 99 -31.68 -0.49 -20.90
C ILE A 99 -31.02 -0.03 -22.18
N THR A 100 -31.39 -0.62 -23.32
CA THR A 100 -30.84 -0.26 -24.63
C THR A 100 -31.21 1.18 -25.02
N ARG A 101 -32.45 1.61 -24.76
CA ARG A 101 -32.90 2.99 -25.07
C ARG A 101 -32.18 4.06 -24.24
N ASN A 102 -31.75 3.74 -23.02
CA ASN A 102 -31.09 4.67 -22.09
C ASN A 102 -29.65 4.30 -21.77
N GLN A 103 -28.98 3.56 -22.66
CA GLN A 103 -27.67 2.97 -22.40
C GLN A 103 -26.66 4.00 -21.88
N LYS A 104 -26.65 5.22 -22.44
CA LYS A 104 -25.73 6.30 -22.05
C LYS A 104 -25.95 6.84 -20.63
N ASN A 105 -27.17 6.73 -20.11
CA ASN A 105 -27.54 7.25 -18.78
C ASN A 105 -27.37 6.20 -17.68
N PHE A 106 -27.37 4.92 -18.03
CA PHE A 106 -27.24 3.80 -17.10
C PHE A 106 -25.82 3.22 -17.09
N CYS A 107 -24.80 4.06 -17.23
CA CYS A 107 -23.40 3.62 -17.17
C CYS A 107 -22.78 3.87 -15.79
N ALA A 108 -22.03 2.88 -15.30
CA ALA A 108 -21.01 3.13 -14.30
C ALA A 108 -19.85 3.90 -14.95
N VAL A 109 -19.22 4.80 -14.19
CA VAL A 109 -18.05 5.54 -14.68
C VAL A 109 -16.83 4.63 -14.65
N THR A 110 -16.17 4.46 -15.80
CA THR A 110 -14.99 3.60 -15.95
C THR A 110 -13.71 4.43 -16.07
N PHE A 111 -12.61 3.96 -15.49
CA PHE A 111 -11.30 4.61 -15.60
C PHE A 111 -10.36 3.79 -16.49
N PRO A 112 -9.42 4.43 -17.23
CA PRO A 112 -8.38 3.70 -17.94
C PRO A 112 -7.48 2.92 -16.97
N VAL A 113 -7.16 1.68 -17.35
CA VAL A 113 -6.42 0.73 -16.51
C VAL A 113 -5.30 0.08 -17.30
N ARG A 114 -4.17 -0.18 -16.64
CA ARG A 114 -3.07 -0.99 -17.18
C ARG A 114 -2.59 -2.00 -16.14
N GLN A 115 -2.16 -3.18 -16.60
CA GLN A 115 -1.48 -4.17 -15.78
C GLN A 115 -0.04 -4.25 -16.27
N GLN A 116 0.92 -3.86 -15.44
CA GLN A 116 2.33 -3.81 -15.82
C GLN A 116 3.21 -3.91 -14.58
N ASN A 117 4.32 -4.64 -14.69
CA ASN A 117 5.29 -4.84 -13.60
C ASN A 117 4.62 -5.31 -12.29
N ASP A 118 3.72 -6.29 -12.42
CA ASP A 118 2.93 -6.90 -11.33
C ASP A 118 1.99 -5.96 -10.56
N LEU A 119 1.82 -4.72 -11.03
CA LEU A 119 0.93 -3.72 -10.45
C LEU A 119 -0.28 -3.48 -11.36
N LEU A 120 -1.44 -3.23 -10.73
CA LEU A 120 -2.61 -2.65 -11.39
C LEU A 120 -2.51 -1.13 -11.32
N TRP A 121 -2.58 -0.47 -12.47
CA TRP A 121 -2.47 0.98 -12.62
C TRP A 121 -3.80 1.59 -13.04
N VAL A 122 -4.08 2.80 -12.56
CA VAL A 122 -5.25 3.59 -12.95
C VAL A 122 -4.85 4.99 -13.38
N TRP A 123 -5.60 5.51 -14.34
CA TRP A 123 -5.62 6.92 -14.72
C TRP A 123 -6.89 7.56 -14.15
N PRO A 124 -6.81 8.40 -13.11
CA PRO A 124 -7.97 8.88 -12.37
C PRO A 124 -8.76 10.02 -13.04
N ASP A 125 -8.74 10.11 -14.38
CA ASP A 125 -9.63 10.96 -15.17
C ASP A 125 -10.33 10.17 -16.28
N ALA A 126 -11.60 9.82 -16.07
CA ALA A 126 -12.40 9.05 -17.01
C ALA A 126 -12.60 9.77 -18.37
N ARG A 127 -12.40 11.09 -18.43
CA ARG A 127 -12.66 11.91 -19.63
C ARG A 127 -11.46 12.00 -20.57
N SER A 128 -10.28 11.53 -20.17
CA SER A 128 -9.03 11.65 -20.94
C SER A 128 -8.41 10.30 -21.30
N ALA A 129 -9.24 9.31 -21.61
CA ALA A 129 -8.79 7.95 -21.96
C ALA A 129 -7.82 7.90 -23.15
N GLU A 130 -7.99 8.76 -24.16
CA GLU A 130 -7.08 8.86 -25.31
C GLU A 130 -5.68 9.35 -24.90
N GLN A 131 -5.62 10.30 -23.96
CA GLN A 131 -4.36 10.76 -23.40
C GLN A 131 -3.71 9.67 -22.56
N ALA A 132 -4.47 9.01 -21.69
CA ALA A 132 -3.98 7.87 -20.90
C ALA A 132 -3.34 6.79 -21.79
N ALA A 133 -3.92 6.52 -22.97
CA ALA A 133 -3.42 5.55 -23.92
C ALA A 133 -2.04 5.90 -24.49
N THR A 134 -1.68 7.17 -24.60
CA THR A 134 -0.38 7.63 -25.13
C THR A 134 0.63 8.01 -24.04
N THR A 135 0.17 8.31 -22.82
CA THR A 135 1.05 8.61 -21.68
C THR A 135 1.75 7.36 -21.16
N PRO A 136 3.08 7.36 -21.01
CA PRO A 136 3.82 6.22 -20.45
C PRO A 136 3.51 6.03 -18.96
N LEU A 137 3.64 4.79 -18.49
CA LEU A 137 3.62 4.48 -17.06
C LEU A 137 4.96 4.92 -16.43
N PRO A 138 4.98 5.44 -15.18
CA PRO A 138 6.20 5.85 -14.50
C PRO A 138 6.95 4.62 -13.95
N LEU A 139 7.38 3.71 -14.83
CA LEU A 139 8.00 2.44 -14.44
C LEU A 139 9.47 2.61 -14.07
N SER A 140 9.94 1.92 -13.03
CA SER A 140 11.36 1.78 -12.77
C SER A 140 12.00 0.80 -13.78
N PRO A 141 13.17 1.14 -14.35
CA PRO A 141 13.92 0.22 -15.20
C PRO A 141 14.53 -0.97 -14.45
N GLN A 142 14.53 -0.97 -13.11
CA GLN A 142 15.01 -2.06 -12.26
C GLN A 142 13.93 -3.12 -11.99
N VAL A 143 12.67 -2.81 -12.26
CA VAL A 143 11.57 -3.79 -12.18
C VAL A 143 11.43 -4.43 -13.55
N ASP A 144 12.43 -5.27 -13.89
CA ASP A 144 12.57 -5.88 -15.20
C ASP A 144 13.22 -7.27 -15.10
N ALA A 145 12.39 -8.31 -15.24
CA ALA A 145 12.85 -9.70 -15.17
C ALA A 145 13.79 -10.07 -16.31
N SER A 146 13.70 -9.40 -17.47
CA SER A 146 14.59 -9.65 -18.60
C SER A 146 16.04 -9.23 -18.32
N LYS A 147 16.23 -8.30 -17.38
CA LYS A 147 17.53 -7.88 -16.84
C LYS A 147 18.00 -8.72 -15.64
N GLY A 148 17.27 -9.79 -15.31
CA GLY A 148 17.62 -10.73 -14.26
C GLY A 148 17.24 -10.30 -12.84
N PHE A 149 16.41 -9.26 -12.69
CA PHE A 149 15.83 -8.85 -11.41
C PHE A 149 14.67 -9.76 -10.98
N VAL A 150 14.52 -9.90 -9.68
CA VAL A 150 13.31 -10.40 -9.01
C VAL A 150 12.86 -9.34 -8.00
N TRP A 151 11.57 -9.27 -7.71
CA TRP A 151 11.01 -8.29 -6.78
C TRP A 151 9.74 -8.84 -6.13
N ASP A 152 9.39 -8.22 -5.01
CA ASP A 152 8.20 -8.39 -4.23
C ASP A 152 7.62 -7.00 -4.04
N SER A 153 6.30 -6.98 -3.87
CA SER A 153 5.58 -5.75 -3.62
C SER A 153 5.11 -5.66 -2.17
N PHE A 154 5.00 -4.43 -1.68
CA PHE A 154 4.43 -4.11 -0.39
C PHE A 154 3.53 -2.89 -0.52
N VAL A 155 2.34 -2.95 0.08
CA VAL A 155 1.40 -1.81 0.11
C VAL A 155 0.98 -1.54 1.53
N ARG A 156 0.97 -0.27 1.93
CA ARG A 156 0.40 0.13 3.21
C ARG A 156 -0.26 1.51 3.14
N ASP A 157 -1.44 1.62 3.72
CA ASP A 157 -2.08 2.91 3.97
C ASP A 157 -1.48 3.56 5.22
N LEU A 158 -1.30 4.87 5.15
CA LEU A 158 -0.58 5.67 6.12
C LEU A 158 -1.48 6.82 6.58
N GLU A 159 -1.46 7.11 7.88
CA GLU A 159 -2.28 8.14 8.51
C GLU A 159 -1.55 9.49 8.54
N TYR A 160 -0.95 9.87 7.41
CA TYR A 160 -0.39 11.20 7.14
C TYR A 160 -0.44 11.49 5.63
N ASP A 161 -0.44 12.76 5.26
CA ASP A 161 -0.60 13.28 3.91
C ASP A 161 0.53 12.87 2.95
N TRP A 162 0.19 12.87 1.66
CA TRP A 162 1.11 12.53 0.58
C TRP A 162 2.39 13.38 0.56
N GLN A 163 2.30 14.67 0.88
CA GLN A 163 3.48 15.55 0.89
C GLN A 163 4.49 15.09 1.94
N THR A 164 4.02 14.77 3.15
CA THR A 164 4.84 14.29 4.24
C THR A 164 5.45 12.93 3.92
N LEU A 165 4.71 12.06 3.23
CA LEU A 165 5.27 10.80 2.71
C LEU A 165 6.39 11.04 1.69
N VAL A 166 6.21 11.93 0.71
CA VAL A 166 7.25 12.23 -0.28
C VAL A 166 8.50 12.80 0.40
N GLU A 167 8.35 13.71 1.36
CA GLU A 167 9.47 14.26 2.13
C GLU A 167 10.23 13.18 2.91
N ASN A 168 9.51 12.31 3.62
CA ASN A 168 10.11 11.24 4.40
C ASN A 168 10.91 10.27 3.51
N VAL A 169 10.35 9.89 2.36
CA VAL A 169 11.03 8.98 1.44
C VAL A 169 12.19 9.70 0.71
N ALA A 170 12.12 11.01 0.51
CA ALA A 170 13.17 11.81 -0.12
C ALA A 170 14.40 12.05 0.77
N ASP A 171 14.26 11.95 2.09
CA ASP A 171 15.36 12.19 3.04
C ASP A 171 15.89 10.89 3.65
N PRO A 172 17.03 10.35 3.20
CA PRO A 172 17.62 9.15 3.80
C PRO A 172 18.27 9.39 5.17
N SER A 173 18.39 10.64 5.65
CA SER A 173 19.11 10.97 6.89
C SER A 173 18.40 10.50 8.16
N HIS A 174 17.08 10.32 8.12
CA HIS A 174 16.30 9.83 9.26
C HIS A 174 16.51 8.32 9.52
N VAL A 175 16.98 7.55 8.53
CA VAL A 175 17.02 6.07 8.59
C VAL A 175 17.83 5.53 9.77
N PRO A 176 19.05 6.01 10.08
CA PRO A 176 19.79 5.61 11.28
C PRO A 176 19.04 5.81 12.61
N PHE A 177 18.12 6.78 12.66
CA PHE A 177 17.50 7.26 13.89
C PHE A 177 16.08 6.71 14.11
N ALA A 178 15.18 6.93 13.15
CA ALA A 178 13.80 6.46 13.22
C ALA A 178 13.73 4.93 13.14
N HIS A 179 14.60 4.34 12.32
CA HIS A 179 14.60 2.91 11.99
C HIS A 179 15.73 2.13 12.69
N HIS A 180 16.16 2.62 13.85
CA HIS A 180 17.21 1.97 14.65
C HIS A 180 16.85 0.52 15.00
N LYS A 181 17.79 -0.41 14.76
CA LYS A 181 17.63 -1.88 14.91
C LYS A 181 16.59 -2.52 13.98
N VAL A 182 16.10 -1.79 12.99
CA VAL A 182 15.25 -2.32 11.90
C VAL A 182 16.00 -2.26 10.58
N GLN A 183 16.34 -1.06 10.12
CA GLN A 183 17.07 -0.83 8.87
C GLN A 183 18.27 0.12 9.03
N GLY A 184 18.40 0.77 10.19
CA GLY A 184 19.51 1.68 10.50
C GLY A 184 20.14 1.43 11.87
N ILE A 185 21.32 2.02 12.07
CA ILE A 185 22.08 2.02 13.32
C ILE A 185 22.45 3.48 13.60
N ARG A 186 22.16 4.02 14.80
CA ARG A 186 22.23 5.47 15.10
C ARG A 186 23.64 6.01 14.92
N GLU A 187 24.62 5.19 15.26
CA GLU A 187 26.05 5.46 15.16
C GLU A 187 26.53 5.63 13.70
N GLN A 188 25.71 5.26 12.71
CA GLN A 188 25.98 5.44 11.28
C GLN A 188 25.43 6.77 10.72
N GLY A 189 24.89 7.64 11.58
CA GLY A 189 24.48 8.99 11.18
C GLY A 189 25.69 9.81 10.71
N VAL A 190 25.70 10.17 9.43
CA VAL A 190 26.79 10.93 8.79
C VAL A 190 26.22 11.97 7.82
N PRO A 191 26.98 13.02 7.45
CA PRO A 191 26.56 13.96 6.41
C PRO A 191 26.20 13.25 5.10
N ILE A 192 25.09 13.65 4.47
CA ILE A 192 24.62 13.11 3.19
C ILE A 192 24.64 14.24 2.16
N PRO A 193 25.71 14.38 1.35
CA PRO A 193 25.82 15.44 0.37
C PRO A 193 24.94 15.16 -0.84
N ILE A 194 23.65 15.51 -0.74
CA ILE A 194 22.72 15.43 -1.87
C ILE A 194 23.01 16.59 -2.83
N ASN A 195 23.12 16.29 -4.12
CA ASN A 195 23.21 17.28 -5.18
C ASN A 195 22.03 17.10 -6.13
N ILE A 196 21.30 18.19 -6.42
CA ILE A 196 20.23 18.18 -7.42
C ILE A 196 20.87 18.30 -8.80
N GLU A 197 20.73 17.29 -9.64
CA GLU A 197 21.26 17.29 -11.02
C GLU A 197 20.21 17.80 -12.01
N LYS A 198 18.93 17.53 -11.76
CA LYS A 198 17.83 17.96 -12.62
C LYS A 198 16.58 18.26 -11.81
N SER A 199 15.88 19.33 -12.16
CA SER A 199 14.57 19.66 -11.60
C SER A 199 13.67 20.26 -12.69
N THR A 200 12.58 19.57 -12.97
CA THR A 200 11.60 19.89 -14.01
C THR A 200 10.19 19.54 -13.50
N VAL A 201 9.15 19.92 -14.23
CA VAL A 201 7.77 19.56 -13.87
C VAL A 201 7.56 18.03 -13.79
N ASN A 202 8.29 17.24 -14.60
CA ASN A 202 8.12 15.78 -14.69
C ASN A 202 9.22 14.98 -13.98
N LEU A 203 10.23 15.62 -13.39
CA LEU A 203 11.38 14.91 -12.82
C LEU A 203 12.20 15.80 -11.88
N ILE A 204 12.50 15.29 -10.70
CA ILE A 204 13.60 15.75 -9.85
C ILE A 204 14.59 14.58 -9.73
N GLU A 205 15.85 14.82 -10.12
CA GLU A 205 16.93 13.85 -10.01
C GLU A 205 18.00 14.41 -9.08
N ALA A 206 18.36 13.60 -8.09
CA ALA A 206 19.36 13.94 -7.10
C ALA A 206 20.37 12.81 -6.93
N VAL A 207 21.58 13.15 -6.54
CA VAL A 207 22.69 12.21 -6.45
C VAL A 207 23.41 12.37 -5.13
N ILE A 208 23.79 11.22 -4.57
CA ILE A 208 24.68 11.12 -3.43
C ILE A 208 25.94 10.39 -3.88
N GLU A 209 27.08 11.05 -3.75
CA GLU A 209 28.39 10.44 -4.03
C GLU A 209 29.06 10.05 -2.71
N ARG A 210 29.43 8.78 -2.59
CA ARG A 210 30.17 8.22 -1.45
C ARG A 210 31.36 7.42 -1.96
N SER A 211 32.33 7.17 -1.08
CA SER A 211 33.45 6.26 -1.38
C SER A 211 32.98 4.85 -1.76
N SER A 212 31.82 4.42 -1.26
CA SER A 212 31.20 3.13 -1.57
C SER A 212 30.45 3.09 -2.91
N GLY A 213 30.30 4.22 -3.60
CA GLY A 213 29.60 4.32 -4.87
C GLY A 213 28.62 5.50 -4.96
N ARG A 214 28.02 5.65 -6.14
CA ARG A 214 27.01 6.66 -6.46
C ARG A 214 25.61 6.10 -6.25
N THR A 215 24.77 6.85 -5.53
CA THR A 215 23.34 6.56 -5.38
C THR A 215 22.56 7.65 -6.10
N THR A 216 21.70 7.26 -7.03
CA THR A 216 20.77 8.19 -7.69
C THR A 216 19.39 8.06 -7.04
N ILE A 217 18.80 9.20 -6.70
CA ILE A 217 17.44 9.34 -6.19
C ILE A 217 16.62 10.04 -7.28
N ILE A 218 15.55 9.38 -7.72
CA ILE A 218 14.66 9.91 -8.75
C ILE A 218 13.28 10.13 -8.14
N PHE A 219 12.75 11.34 -8.25
CA PHE A 219 11.34 11.63 -8.05
C PHE A 219 10.71 11.96 -9.41
N GLU A 220 9.87 11.05 -9.92
CA GLU A 220 9.01 11.29 -11.08
C GLU A 220 7.59 11.55 -10.57
N PRO A 221 7.13 12.80 -10.60
CA PRO A 221 5.83 13.17 -10.09
C PRO A 221 4.71 12.41 -10.82
N PRO A 222 3.60 12.13 -10.14
CA PRO A 222 3.29 12.52 -8.75
C PRO A 222 3.71 11.46 -7.72
N CYS A 223 4.17 10.29 -8.13
CA CYS A 223 4.25 9.16 -7.21
C CYS A 223 5.59 8.44 -7.14
N ARG A 224 6.38 8.30 -8.22
CA ARG A 224 7.57 7.44 -8.16
C ARG A 224 8.71 8.16 -7.45
N LEU A 225 9.19 7.58 -6.36
CA LEU A 225 10.45 7.90 -5.72
C LEU A 225 11.33 6.64 -5.66
N GLU A 226 12.48 6.67 -6.31
CA GLU A 226 13.34 5.51 -6.49
C GLU A 226 14.77 5.77 -6.00
N TYR A 227 15.31 4.81 -5.26
CA TYR A 227 16.73 4.73 -4.95
C TYR A 227 17.38 3.63 -5.79
N ALA A 228 18.30 4.03 -6.66
CA ALA A 228 19.14 3.09 -7.41
C ALA A 228 20.48 2.90 -6.69
N ILE A 229 20.66 1.75 -6.04
CA ILE A 229 21.86 1.45 -5.24
C ILE A 229 22.72 0.41 -5.97
N SER A 230 23.94 0.80 -6.32
CA SER A 230 24.97 -0.11 -6.82
C SER A 230 25.81 -0.65 -5.67
N VAL A 231 25.89 -1.97 -5.54
CA VAL A 231 26.65 -2.66 -4.47
C VAL A 231 28.01 -3.16 -5.01
N GLY A 232 28.39 -2.74 -6.22
CA GLY A 232 29.61 -3.19 -6.91
C GLY A 232 29.45 -4.56 -7.59
N SER A 233 30.38 -4.89 -8.49
CA SER A 233 30.41 -6.16 -9.24
C SER A 233 29.09 -6.51 -9.97
N GLY A 234 28.40 -5.50 -10.51
CA GLY A 234 27.11 -5.67 -11.22
C GLY A 234 25.90 -5.99 -10.32
N LYS A 235 26.07 -6.05 -9.00
CA LYS A 235 24.98 -6.28 -8.04
C LYS A 235 24.22 -4.99 -7.77
N GLN A 236 22.91 -5.03 -7.97
CA GLN A 236 22.01 -3.90 -7.85
C GLN A 236 20.83 -4.25 -6.95
N LEU A 237 20.46 -3.27 -6.13
CA LEU A 237 19.27 -3.29 -5.28
C LEU A 237 18.53 -1.97 -5.52
N GLY A 238 17.23 -2.08 -5.78
CA GLY A 238 16.33 -0.94 -5.89
C GLY A 238 15.37 -0.85 -4.73
N ILE A 239 15.05 0.39 -4.37
CA ILE A 239 13.88 0.70 -3.55
C ILE A 239 13.01 1.60 -4.41
N VAL A 240 11.98 1.01 -5.03
CA VAL A 240 11.04 1.73 -5.89
C VAL A 240 9.78 1.96 -5.08
N THR A 241 9.53 3.21 -4.72
CA THR A 241 8.38 3.59 -3.91
C THR A 241 7.44 4.45 -4.74
N TYR A 242 6.14 4.19 -4.64
CA TYR A 242 5.10 5.05 -5.18
C TYR A 242 4.30 5.66 -4.03
N CYS A 243 4.41 6.97 -3.88
CA CYS A 243 3.70 7.77 -2.88
C CYS A 243 2.35 8.20 -3.45
N ILE A 244 1.25 7.74 -2.87
CA ILE A 244 -0.10 7.92 -3.41
C ILE A 244 -0.94 8.79 -2.47
N PRO A 245 -1.52 9.90 -2.94
CA PRO A 245 -2.53 10.63 -2.17
C PRO A 245 -3.82 9.81 -2.08
N VAL A 246 -4.30 9.54 -0.88
CA VAL A 246 -5.53 8.75 -0.66
C VAL A 246 -6.69 9.68 -0.34
N SER A 247 -6.58 10.46 0.74
CA SER A 247 -7.53 11.48 1.17
C SER A 247 -6.76 12.49 2.03
N PRO A 248 -7.33 13.65 2.41
CA PRO A 248 -6.65 14.54 3.35
C PRO A 248 -6.20 13.83 4.62
N GLY A 249 -4.94 14.04 5.01
CA GLY A 249 -4.27 13.41 6.15
C GLY A 249 -3.98 11.92 5.95
N ARG A 250 -4.14 11.36 4.75
CA ARG A 250 -3.91 9.93 4.47
C ARG A 250 -3.22 9.72 3.12
N SER A 251 -2.25 8.84 3.12
CA SER A 251 -1.50 8.45 1.93
C SER A 251 -1.37 6.94 1.86
N ARG A 252 -0.86 6.44 0.74
CA ARG A 252 -0.52 5.04 0.56
C ARG A 252 0.88 4.96 -0.02
N ILE A 253 1.65 4.03 0.51
CA ILE A 253 2.91 3.62 -0.08
C ILE A 253 2.69 2.31 -0.84
N VAL A 254 3.05 2.27 -2.13
CA VAL A 254 3.20 1.04 -2.92
C VAL A 254 4.68 0.91 -3.23
N ALA A 255 5.34 -0.14 -2.74
CA ALA A 255 6.78 -0.32 -2.92
C ALA A 255 7.09 -1.63 -3.65
N GLN A 256 8.12 -1.61 -4.49
CA GLN A 256 8.73 -2.78 -5.10
C GLN A 256 10.23 -2.79 -4.77
N PHE A 257 10.75 -3.98 -4.43
CA PHE A 257 12.13 -4.15 -3.97
C PHE A 257 12.93 -5.01 -4.94
N PRO A 258 13.29 -4.50 -6.13
CA PRO A 258 14.02 -5.28 -7.13
C PRO A 258 15.46 -5.57 -6.69
N ILE A 259 15.85 -6.84 -6.83
CA ILE A 259 17.20 -7.33 -6.55
C ILE A 259 17.66 -8.27 -7.68
N ASN A 260 18.91 -8.14 -8.13
CA ASN A 260 19.47 -9.03 -9.18
C ASN A 260 20.44 -10.09 -8.64
N PHE A 261 20.67 -10.12 -7.33
CA PHE A 261 21.52 -11.07 -6.61
C PHE A 261 20.75 -11.80 -5.50
N ALA A 262 21.33 -12.85 -4.90
CA ALA A 262 20.71 -13.62 -3.82
C ALA A 262 19.28 -14.16 -4.11
N LYS A 263 18.94 -14.36 -5.40
CA LYS A 263 17.59 -14.69 -5.89
C LYS A 263 17.00 -15.98 -5.28
N THR A 264 17.84 -16.96 -4.98
CA THR A 264 17.41 -18.20 -4.32
C THR A 264 16.91 -17.93 -2.90
N ILE A 265 17.61 -17.10 -2.13
CA ILE A 265 17.19 -16.75 -0.76
C ILE A 265 15.88 -15.96 -0.83
N TYR A 266 15.80 -15.03 -1.78
CA TYR A 266 14.62 -14.21 -2.02
C TYR A 266 13.36 -15.05 -2.27
N SER A 267 13.46 -16.01 -3.19
CA SER A 267 12.34 -16.88 -3.57
C SER A 267 11.92 -17.91 -2.51
N LEU A 268 12.79 -18.24 -1.56
CA LEU A 268 12.50 -19.20 -0.48
C LEU A 268 11.81 -18.58 0.72
N LEU A 269 11.97 -17.27 0.94
CA LEU A 269 11.38 -16.58 2.08
C LEU A 269 9.92 -16.19 1.77
N PRO A 270 8.94 -16.57 2.60
CA PRO A 270 7.58 -16.12 2.42
C PRO A 270 7.48 -14.59 2.54
N ARG A 271 6.86 -13.95 1.56
CA ARG A 271 6.66 -12.48 1.51
C ARG A 271 6.12 -11.89 2.83
N TRP A 272 5.15 -12.56 3.47
CA TRP A 272 4.59 -12.12 4.75
C TRP A 272 5.61 -12.04 5.90
N LEU A 273 6.66 -12.88 5.87
CA LEU A 273 7.68 -12.91 6.93
C LEU A 273 8.54 -11.65 6.88
N GLU A 274 8.98 -11.27 5.69
CA GLU A 274 9.69 -10.01 5.44
C GLU A 274 8.82 -8.81 5.81
N HIS A 275 7.53 -8.83 5.44
CA HIS A 275 6.58 -7.77 5.79
C HIS A 275 6.47 -7.57 7.30
N ILE A 276 6.46 -8.65 8.08
CA ILE A 276 6.34 -8.58 9.55
C ILE A 276 7.64 -8.15 10.23
N ILE A 277 8.79 -8.62 9.73
CA ILE A 277 10.08 -8.42 10.40
C ILE A 277 10.72 -7.09 10.00
N ILE A 278 10.50 -6.63 8.77
CA ILE A 278 11.18 -5.46 8.20
C ILE A 278 10.19 -4.36 7.83
N ARG A 279 9.24 -4.63 6.93
CA ARG A 279 8.46 -3.56 6.26
C ARG A 279 7.45 -2.88 7.17
N ASN A 280 6.68 -3.64 7.95
CA ASN A 280 5.75 -3.04 8.92
C ASN A 280 6.48 -2.31 10.04
N PRO A 281 7.50 -2.88 10.71
CA PRO A 281 8.26 -2.16 11.73
C PRO A 281 8.90 -0.87 11.24
N LEU A 282 9.36 -0.82 9.98
CA LEU A 282 9.89 0.39 9.36
C LEU A 282 8.83 1.50 9.39
N LEU A 283 7.68 1.26 8.75
CA LEU A 283 6.62 2.28 8.65
C LEU A 283 5.94 2.58 9.98
N ASP A 284 5.97 1.66 10.95
CA ASP A 284 5.52 1.96 12.31
C ASP A 284 6.40 3.01 13.01
N GLY A 285 7.70 3.04 12.68
CA GLY A 285 8.63 4.06 13.14
C GLY A 285 8.30 5.45 12.60
N ASP A 286 7.83 5.54 11.37
CA ASP A 286 7.46 6.82 10.76
C ASP A 286 6.08 7.31 11.22
N MET A 287 5.10 6.40 11.33
CA MET A 287 3.67 6.72 11.41
C MET A 287 3.32 7.77 12.48
N ILE A 288 3.76 7.57 13.72
CA ILE A 288 3.40 8.46 14.82
C ILE A 288 4.13 9.80 14.70
N LEU A 289 5.42 9.75 14.36
CA LEU A 289 6.27 10.92 14.23
C LEU A 289 5.73 11.85 13.15
N LEU A 290 5.47 11.29 11.96
CA LEU A 290 5.06 12.06 10.79
C LEU A 290 3.63 12.58 10.91
N HIS A 291 2.71 11.79 11.48
CA HIS A 291 1.35 12.25 11.78
C HIS A 291 1.38 13.52 12.66
N GLN A 292 2.21 13.53 13.70
CA GLN A 292 2.36 14.70 14.58
C GLN A 292 3.11 15.85 13.90
N GLN A 293 4.18 15.57 13.15
CA GLN A 293 4.93 16.57 12.41
C GLN A 293 4.03 17.31 11.41
N GLU A 294 3.23 16.59 10.65
CA GLU A 294 2.27 17.16 9.71
C GLU A 294 1.31 18.10 10.43
N ARG A 295 0.74 17.68 11.57
CA ARG A 295 -0.15 18.53 12.35
C ARG A 295 0.52 19.84 12.78
N PHE A 296 1.73 19.77 13.32
CA PHE A 296 2.47 20.98 13.70
C PHE A 296 2.77 21.86 12.49
N PHE A 297 3.08 21.25 11.36
CA PHE A 297 3.32 21.97 10.12
C PHE A 297 2.06 22.67 9.61
N GLN A 298 0.90 22.00 9.61
CA GLN A 298 -0.38 22.62 9.21
C GLN A 298 -0.75 23.80 10.10
N GLN A 299 -0.52 23.70 11.42
CA GLN A 299 -0.74 24.80 12.36
C GLN A 299 0.17 26.00 12.06
N LYS A 300 1.45 25.74 11.75
CA LYS A 300 2.40 26.79 11.36
C LYS A 300 2.06 27.42 10.01
N LYS A 301 1.60 26.63 9.02
CA LYS A 301 1.20 27.12 7.68
C LYS A 301 0.08 28.17 7.73
N LEU A 302 -0.67 28.26 8.84
CA LEU A 302 -1.68 29.30 9.05
C LEU A 302 -1.11 30.72 9.20
N VAL A 303 0.13 30.84 9.69
CA VAL A 303 0.74 32.13 10.04
C VAL A 303 2.07 32.36 9.34
N GLU A 304 2.70 31.31 8.82
CA GLU A 304 4.03 31.39 8.22
C GLU A 304 4.19 30.45 7.01
N SER A 305 5.19 30.70 6.17
CA SER A 305 5.51 29.83 5.03
C SER A 305 6.28 28.59 5.47
N TRP A 306 6.32 27.55 4.62
CA TRP A 306 7.13 26.35 4.93
C TRP A 306 8.63 26.68 5.09
N LYS A 307 9.12 27.70 4.37
CA LYS A 307 10.52 28.16 4.40
C LYS A 307 10.94 28.71 5.76
N THR A 308 9.98 29.20 6.56
CA THR A 308 10.24 29.68 7.92
C THR A 308 9.87 28.63 8.97
N ALA A 309 8.83 27.84 8.72
CA ALA A 309 8.36 26.77 9.60
C ALA A 309 9.39 25.66 9.80
N TYR A 310 10.09 25.26 8.73
CA TYR A 310 11.17 24.28 8.75
C TYR A 310 12.55 24.94 8.88
N LYS A 311 13.49 24.17 9.44
CA LYS A 311 14.91 24.51 9.50
C LYS A 311 15.67 23.38 8.81
N LEU A 312 16.17 23.66 7.61
CA LEU A 312 16.76 22.69 6.70
C LEU A 312 18.21 23.10 6.36
N PRO A 313 19.15 23.04 7.34
CA PRO A 313 20.44 23.70 7.22
C PRO A 313 21.49 22.88 6.48
N THR A 314 21.24 21.61 6.17
CA THR A 314 22.25 20.68 5.69
C THR A 314 22.05 20.30 4.23
N SER A 315 23.07 19.67 3.63
CA SER A 315 22.95 19.09 2.30
C SER A 315 21.99 17.91 2.23
N ALA A 316 21.70 17.24 3.34
CA ALA A 316 20.72 16.15 3.38
C ALA A 316 19.29 16.65 3.13
N ASP A 317 19.02 17.93 3.40
CA ASP A 317 17.70 18.52 3.24
C ASP A 317 17.39 18.95 1.80
N ARG A 318 18.38 18.95 0.90
CA ARG A 318 18.27 19.56 -0.43
C ARG A 318 17.16 18.98 -1.29
N LEU A 319 16.93 17.67 -1.24
CA LEU A 319 15.84 17.05 -2.01
C LEU A 319 14.46 17.42 -1.46
N VAL A 320 14.32 17.56 -0.13
CA VAL A 320 13.09 18.05 0.51
C VAL A 320 12.82 19.50 0.12
N ILE A 321 13.85 20.36 0.15
CA ILE A 321 13.77 21.76 -0.30
C ILE A 321 13.33 21.81 -1.77
N GLU A 322 13.95 21.00 -2.63
CA GLU A 322 13.65 20.99 -4.06
C GLU A 322 12.23 20.48 -4.34
N PHE A 323 11.78 19.43 -3.65
CA PHE A 323 10.41 18.95 -3.72
C PHE A 323 9.39 20.02 -3.30
N ARG A 324 9.63 20.73 -2.19
CA ARG A 324 8.74 21.81 -1.73
C ARG A 324 8.69 22.97 -2.72
N ASN A 325 9.83 23.38 -3.29
CA ASN A 325 9.88 24.38 -4.35
C ASN A 325 9.11 23.92 -5.60
N TRP A 326 9.29 22.65 -6.02
CA TRP A 326 8.54 22.05 -7.12
C TRP A 326 7.03 22.07 -6.86
N PHE A 327 6.61 21.70 -5.65
CA PHE A 327 5.21 21.62 -5.26
C PHE A 327 4.56 23.02 -5.18
N GLU A 328 5.25 24.02 -4.63
CA GLU A 328 4.79 25.41 -4.69
C GLU A 328 4.68 25.91 -6.14
N LYS A 329 5.71 25.66 -6.95
CA LYS A 329 5.81 26.21 -8.31
C LYS A 329 4.77 25.62 -9.26
N TYR A 330 4.63 24.30 -9.30
CA TYR A 330 3.80 23.62 -10.30
C TYR A 330 2.42 23.25 -9.76
N CYS A 331 2.27 23.04 -8.44
CA CYS A 331 1.02 22.60 -7.81
C CYS A 331 0.35 23.69 -6.96
N ASN A 332 0.87 24.92 -6.94
CA ASN A 332 0.45 25.99 -6.02
C ASN A 332 0.53 25.60 -4.53
N GLY A 333 1.30 24.58 -4.19
CA GLY A 333 1.49 24.14 -2.80
C GLY A 333 0.30 23.40 -2.18
N ASP A 334 -0.67 22.96 -2.97
CA ASP A 334 -1.87 22.24 -2.50
C ASP A 334 -2.24 21.05 -3.42
N LEU A 335 -2.94 20.07 -2.84
CA LEU A 335 -3.54 18.95 -3.58
C LEU A 335 -4.95 19.31 -4.05
N PRO A 336 -5.44 18.76 -5.17
CA PRO A 336 -6.69 19.19 -5.79
C PRO A 336 -7.95 18.59 -5.13
N TRP A 337 -8.03 18.61 -3.81
CA TRP A 337 -9.15 18.06 -3.03
C TRP A 337 -10.51 18.70 -3.38
N ASN A 338 -10.51 19.99 -3.70
CA ASN A 338 -11.73 20.71 -4.06
C ASN A 338 -12.36 20.19 -5.37
N GLU A 339 -11.55 19.64 -6.29
CA GLU A 339 -12.04 19.09 -7.57
C GLU A 339 -12.88 17.82 -7.39
N VAL A 340 -12.72 17.13 -6.26
CA VAL A 340 -13.52 15.96 -5.86
C VAL A 340 -14.53 16.30 -4.75
N GLY A 341 -14.80 17.59 -4.54
CA GLY A 341 -15.80 18.06 -3.58
C GLY A 341 -15.37 17.94 -2.11
N ILE A 342 -14.09 17.69 -1.84
CA ILE A 342 -13.55 17.63 -0.48
C ILE A 342 -13.08 19.03 -0.10
N ASN A 343 -13.96 19.79 0.55
CA ASN A 343 -13.61 21.06 1.15
C ASN A 343 -13.06 20.82 2.55
N PHE A 344 -11.82 21.25 2.81
CA PHE A 344 -11.19 21.12 4.12
C PHE A 344 -11.92 22.00 5.14
N LEU A 345 -12.83 21.41 5.92
CA LEU A 345 -13.27 22.01 7.17
C LEU A 345 -12.15 21.79 8.18
N GLN A 346 -11.59 22.90 8.65
CA GLN A 346 -10.39 23.01 9.50
C GLN A 346 -10.44 22.27 10.85
N ASN A 347 -11.43 21.42 11.11
CA ASN A 347 -11.70 20.75 12.37
C ASN A 347 -12.13 19.28 12.19
N SER A 348 -11.36 18.48 11.46
CA SER A 348 -11.41 17.03 11.72
C SER A 348 -10.78 16.76 13.08
N ASN A 349 -11.53 16.23 14.05
CA ASN A 349 -10.97 15.76 15.32
C ASN A 349 -9.86 14.75 15.02
N ILE A 350 -8.61 15.13 15.31
CA ILE A 350 -7.43 14.33 15.00
C ILE A 350 -7.38 13.14 15.96
N ASN A 351 -7.19 11.94 15.40
CA ASN A 351 -7.16 10.71 16.16
C ASN A 351 -5.71 10.37 16.53
N ASP A 352 -5.26 10.87 17.69
CA ASP A 352 -3.93 10.57 18.24
C ASP A 352 -3.82 9.15 18.84
N SER A 353 -4.84 8.30 18.66
CA SER A 353 -4.81 6.93 19.17
C SER A 353 -3.80 6.09 18.41
N ARG A 354 -2.76 5.64 19.10
CA ARG A 354 -1.74 4.73 18.56
C ARG A 354 -2.35 3.45 18.00
N THR A 355 -3.45 2.95 18.58
CA THR A 355 -4.14 1.75 18.09
C THR A 355 -4.81 1.94 16.74
N VAL A 356 -5.10 3.18 16.36
CA VAL A 356 -5.64 3.54 15.04
C VAL A 356 -4.51 3.82 14.08
N LEU A 357 -3.52 4.62 14.51
CA LEU A 357 -2.37 4.98 13.67
C LEU A 357 -1.51 3.76 13.32
N LEU A 358 -1.39 2.77 14.20
CA LEU A 358 -0.59 1.55 13.97
C LEU A 358 -1.45 0.30 13.70
N ASP A 359 -2.68 0.47 13.20
CA ASP A 359 -3.56 -0.64 12.79
C ASP A 359 -3.05 -1.30 11.51
N ARG A 360 -2.05 -2.18 11.66
CA ARG A 360 -1.47 -2.96 10.55
C ARG A 360 -2.54 -3.79 9.83
N TYR A 361 -3.60 -4.22 10.52
CA TYR A 361 -4.61 -5.05 9.89
C TYR A 361 -5.37 -4.27 8.81
N LYS A 362 -5.89 -3.10 9.17
CA LYS A 362 -6.61 -2.24 8.23
C LYS A 362 -5.71 -1.63 7.17
N GLN A 363 -4.49 -1.29 7.53
CA GLN A 363 -3.56 -0.60 6.64
C GLN A 363 -2.87 -1.55 5.64
N HIS A 364 -2.73 -2.83 5.98
CA HIS A 364 -1.94 -3.78 5.18
C HIS A 364 -2.50 -5.22 5.19
N THR A 365 -2.58 -5.88 6.35
CA THR A 365 -2.77 -7.34 6.43
C THR A 365 -4.01 -7.82 5.70
N GLN A 366 -5.14 -7.11 5.80
CA GLN A 366 -6.37 -7.54 5.14
C GLN A 366 -6.31 -7.39 3.62
N HIS A 367 -5.41 -6.56 3.10
CA HIS A 367 -5.25 -6.26 1.68
C HIS A 367 -4.17 -7.13 1.03
N CYS A 368 -3.10 -7.46 1.75
CA CYS A 368 -2.02 -8.34 1.30
C CYS A 368 -2.44 -9.82 1.33
N SER A 369 -2.48 -10.50 0.19
CA SER A 369 -2.88 -11.91 0.08
C SER A 369 -1.96 -12.85 0.86
N SER A 370 -0.65 -12.58 0.85
CA SER A 370 0.35 -13.32 1.61
C SER A 370 0.14 -13.20 3.12
N CYS A 371 0.01 -11.98 3.66
CA CYS A 371 -0.20 -11.75 5.10
C CYS A 371 -1.56 -12.26 5.57
N ARG A 372 -2.64 -11.98 4.82
CA ARG A 372 -3.98 -12.49 5.10
C ARG A 372 -4.03 -14.02 5.08
N GLY A 373 -3.35 -14.64 4.10
CA GLY A 373 -3.25 -16.09 3.96
C GLY A 373 -2.50 -16.72 5.13
N ALA A 374 -1.34 -16.16 5.49
CA ALA A 374 -0.54 -16.59 6.62
C ALA A 374 -1.32 -16.49 7.94
N LEU A 375 -1.98 -15.36 8.19
CA LEU A 375 -2.80 -15.16 9.39
C LEU A 375 -3.91 -16.21 9.50
N ARG A 376 -4.65 -16.48 8.41
CA ARG A 376 -5.70 -17.52 8.38
C ARG A 376 -5.13 -18.91 8.64
N LEU A 377 -3.96 -19.23 8.06
CA LEU A 377 -3.30 -20.51 8.27
C LEU A 377 -2.86 -20.67 9.74
N ILE A 378 -2.24 -19.64 10.32
CA ILE A 378 -1.81 -19.62 11.72
C ILE A 378 -3.01 -19.80 12.66
N GLN A 379 -4.12 -19.11 12.40
CA GLN A 379 -5.34 -19.25 13.19
C GLN A 379 -5.94 -20.66 13.11
N ARG A 380 -5.94 -21.30 11.93
CA ARG A 380 -6.35 -22.70 11.80
C ARG A 380 -5.41 -23.64 12.56
N LEU A 381 -4.10 -23.42 12.43
CA LEU A 381 -3.09 -24.21 13.14
C LEU A 381 -3.26 -24.10 14.66
N GLN A 382 -3.59 -22.92 15.18
CA GLN A 382 -3.89 -22.73 16.60
C GLN A 382 -5.04 -23.62 17.08
N VAL A 383 -6.14 -23.70 16.32
CA VAL A 383 -7.28 -24.57 16.64
C VAL A 383 -6.85 -26.03 16.63
N VAL A 384 -6.10 -26.46 15.62
CA VAL A 384 -5.59 -27.84 15.50
C VAL A 384 -4.66 -28.20 16.66
N LEU A 385 -3.70 -27.33 17.01
CA LEU A 385 -2.75 -27.56 18.10
C LEU A 385 -3.45 -27.63 19.46
N LEU A 386 -4.43 -26.77 19.69
CA LEU A 386 -5.21 -26.76 20.93
C LEU A 386 -6.08 -28.03 21.04
N ALA A 387 -6.76 -28.40 19.95
CA ALA A 387 -7.57 -29.61 19.89
C ALA A 387 -6.69 -30.87 20.06
N TYR A 388 -5.55 -30.95 19.40
CA TYR A 388 -4.58 -32.05 19.56
C TYR A 388 -4.13 -32.17 21.02
N SER A 389 -3.77 -31.06 21.66
CA SER A 389 -3.35 -31.06 23.06
C SER A 389 -4.46 -31.57 23.99
N ALA A 390 -5.68 -31.03 23.84
CA ALA A 390 -6.84 -31.43 24.64
C ALA A 390 -7.18 -32.92 24.46
N ILE A 391 -7.32 -33.37 23.20
CA ILE A 391 -7.64 -34.77 22.88
C ILE A 391 -6.55 -35.71 23.38
N THR A 392 -5.28 -35.36 23.24
CA THR A 392 -4.15 -36.21 23.67
C THR A 392 -4.11 -36.35 25.18
N ILE A 393 -4.29 -35.25 25.92
CA ILE A 393 -4.32 -35.26 27.40
C ILE A 393 -5.51 -36.09 27.90
N SER A 394 -6.71 -35.83 27.37
CA SER A 394 -7.91 -36.61 27.71
C SER A 394 -7.78 -38.08 27.33
N GLY A 395 -7.18 -38.36 26.17
CA GLY A 395 -6.90 -39.71 25.68
C GLY A 395 -5.98 -40.48 26.62
N VAL A 396 -4.86 -39.88 27.05
CA VAL A 396 -3.93 -40.50 28.00
C VAL A 396 -4.62 -40.82 29.34
N ALA A 397 -5.50 -39.94 29.81
CA ALA A 397 -6.24 -40.13 31.06
C ALA A 397 -7.18 -41.35 31.04
N ILE A 398 -7.66 -41.77 29.86
CA ILE A 398 -8.55 -42.94 29.70
C ILE A 398 -7.83 -44.19 29.17
N LEU A 399 -6.54 -44.10 28.81
CA LEU A 399 -5.78 -45.26 28.34
C LEU A 399 -5.70 -46.36 29.41
N PRO A 400 -5.77 -47.65 29.03
CA PRO A 400 -5.43 -48.76 29.92
C PRO A 400 -4.01 -48.65 30.47
N ASP A 401 -3.79 -49.09 31.70
CA ASP A 401 -2.51 -48.93 32.42
C ASP A 401 -1.27 -49.41 31.63
N PRO A 402 -1.27 -50.57 30.95
CA PRO A 402 -0.09 -51.01 30.18
C PRO A 402 0.28 -50.03 29.06
N LEU A 403 -0.72 -49.45 28.39
CA LEU A 403 -0.52 -48.46 27.33
C LEU A 403 -0.14 -47.10 27.90
N ARG A 404 -0.74 -46.71 29.03
CA ARG A 404 -0.43 -45.45 29.72
C ARG A 404 1.02 -45.41 30.22
N VAL A 405 1.52 -46.50 30.80
CA VAL A 405 2.93 -46.59 31.24
C VAL A 405 3.88 -46.54 30.03
N LYS A 406 3.53 -47.21 28.93
CA LYS A 406 4.39 -47.28 27.74
C LYS A 406 4.41 -45.98 26.91
N LEU A 407 3.26 -45.34 26.72
CA LEU A 407 3.09 -44.23 25.76
C LEU A 407 2.71 -42.90 26.43
N GLY A 408 2.21 -42.92 27.67
CA GLY A 408 1.59 -41.76 28.32
C GLY A 408 2.54 -40.58 28.43
N LEU A 409 3.79 -40.80 28.88
CA LEU A 409 4.78 -39.73 29.01
C LEU A 409 5.08 -39.04 27.67
N THR A 410 5.33 -39.82 26.62
CA THR A 410 5.61 -39.29 25.27
C THR A 410 4.42 -38.50 24.74
N LEU A 411 3.20 -39.05 24.87
CA LEU A 411 1.97 -38.37 24.43
C LEU A 411 1.76 -37.05 25.17
N ILE A 412 1.94 -37.02 26.50
CA ILE A 412 1.85 -35.80 27.30
C ILE A 412 2.90 -34.77 26.88
N ILE A 413 4.16 -35.18 26.64
CA ILE A 413 5.20 -34.26 26.17
C ILE A 413 4.79 -33.63 24.84
N THR A 414 4.31 -34.42 23.87
CA THR A 414 3.84 -33.86 22.58
C THR A 414 2.65 -32.92 22.74
N ALA A 415 1.71 -33.22 23.66
CA ALA A 415 0.57 -32.37 23.95
C ALA A 415 0.99 -31.03 24.57
N LEU A 416 1.99 -31.04 25.45
CA LEU A 416 2.56 -29.83 26.06
C LEU A 416 3.35 -28.99 25.04
N LEU A 417 4.13 -29.62 24.17
CA LEU A 417 4.81 -28.93 23.06
C LEU A 417 3.80 -28.28 22.10
N SER A 418 2.71 -28.98 21.80
CA SER A 418 1.60 -28.44 21.00
C SER A 418 0.98 -27.20 21.66
N LEU A 419 0.74 -27.24 22.98
CA LEU A 419 0.21 -26.11 23.74
C LEU A 419 1.20 -24.93 23.79
N ALA A 420 2.49 -25.21 23.93
CA ALA A 420 3.54 -24.19 23.87
C ALA A 420 3.59 -23.51 22.50
N ALA A 421 3.52 -24.29 21.41
CA ALA A 421 3.44 -23.77 20.04
C ALA A 421 2.18 -22.92 19.83
N TYR A 422 1.01 -23.38 20.28
CA TYR A 422 -0.24 -22.60 20.25
C TYR A 422 -0.08 -21.24 20.96
N THR A 423 0.51 -21.27 22.17
CA THR A 423 0.71 -20.08 23.01
C THR A 423 1.64 -19.09 22.31
N TRP A 424 2.75 -19.56 21.75
CA TRP A 424 3.67 -18.71 20.98
C TRP A 424 2.98 -18.09 19.75
N LEU A 425 2.24 -18.89 18.98
CA LEU A 425 1.49 -18.37 17.83
C LEU A 425 0.49 -17.29 18.27
N LYS A 426 -0.24 -17.51 19.37
CA LYS A 426 -1.32 -16.62 19.85
C LYS A 426 -0.82 -15.31 20.41
N PHE A 427 0.21 -15.35 21.24
CA PHE A 427 0.64 -14.18 21.99
C PHE A 427 1.84 -13.47 21.38
N TRP A 428 2.58 -14.12 20.47
CA TRP A 428 3.76 -13.51 19.85
C TRP A 428 3.60 -13.27 18.34
N LEU A 429 3.11 -14.26 17.59
CA LEU A 429 3.06 -14.15 16.13
C LEU A 429 1.80 -13.44 15.63
N VAL A 430 0.61 -13.85 16.06
CA VAL A 430 -0.67 -13.26 15.63
C VAL A 430 -0.73 -11.74 15.84
N PRO A 431 -0.31 -11.16 16.98
CA PRO A 431 -0.37 -9.72 17.19
C PRO A 431 0.40 -8.91 16.14
N LYS A 432 1.47 -9.47 15.57
CA LYS A 432 2.29 -8.80 14.53
C LYS A 432 1.51 -8.50 13.24
N PHE A 433 0.39 -9.17 13.02
CA PHE A 433 -0.51 -8.92 11.89
C PHE A 433 -1.57 -7.82 12.16
N TYR A 434 -1.76 -7.43 13.42
CA TYR A 434 -2.80 -6.49 13.83
C TYR A 434 -2.23 -5.17 14.33
N PHE A 435 -1.36 -5.22 15.33
CA PHE A 435 -0.85 -4.05 16.01
C PHE A 435 0.44 -4.41 16.74
N VAL A 436 1.46 -3.57 16.57
CA VAL A 436 2.68 -3.61 17.37
C VAL A 436 3.00 -2.17 17.70
N ASP A 437 3.14 -1.88 19.00
CA ASP A 437 3.50 -0.54 19.40
C ASP A 437 4.96 -0.22 19.01
N TYR A 438 5.23 1.01 18.57
CA TYR A 438 6.57 1.45 18.20
C TYR A 438 6.98 2.70 18.99
N VAL A 439 7.74 2.49 20.07
CA VAL A 439 8.21 3.55 20.95
C VAL A 439 9.71 3.75 20.74
N HIS A 440 10.09 4.83 20.08
CA HIS A 440 11.49 5.15 19.74
C HIS A 440 12.44 5.09 20.94
N ALA A 441 11.99 5.56 22.11
CA ALA A 441 12.80 5.56 23.33
C ALA A 441 13.14 4.16 23.87
N GLN A 442 12.38 3.13 23.48
CA GLN A 442 12.61 1.74 23.89
C GLN A 442 13.49 0.97 22.89
N LYS A 443 13.83 1.59 21.75
CA LYS A 443 14.58 0.96 20.66
C LYS A 443 16.06 1.23 20.75
#